data_AF-A0A9X0U3Q7-F1
#
_entry.id   AF-A0A9X0U3Q7-F1
#
_cell.length_a   1.000
_cell.length_b   1.000
_cell.length_c   1.000
_cell.angle_alpha   90.00
_cell.angle_beta   90.00
_cell.angle_gamma   90.00
#
_symmetry.space_group_name_H-M   'P 1'
#
loop_
_entity.id
_entity.type
_entity.pdbx_description
1 polymer ?
#
loop_
_entity_poly.entity_id
_entity_poly.type
_entity_poly.pdbx_seq_one_letter_code
_entity_poly.pdbx_strand_id
1 'polypeptide(L)'
;MSTKGALVKREAKTAIKKHAKKAVKHAAKKSAPKKSAKKAAKQAAERATGVGAVYATDYGLMTAFHHMQRASVVISLMEKGTGEDLRDLLERGVKLYRKATDGEEGNRFVLRAIGVLRAAEHLSLAGLYAARQKHKQKVASPAPEWLEKFIAEADRRLEQIEHAERGKGTDLFPVTVELLRQAEDSDHDAQLAYELAMAADALCFALENGL
;
A
#
# COMPACT_ATOMS: atom_id res chain seq x y z
N MET A 1 -32.49 4.66 -62.12
CA MET A 1 -32.21 4.59 -60.67
C MET A 1 -32.08 6.01 -60.12
N SER A 2 -32.45 6.23 -58.85
CA SER A 2 -32.99 7.52 -58.38
C SER A 2 -32.02 8.69 -58.22
N THR A 3 -32.64 9.87 -58.12
CA THR A 3 -32.08 11.22 -58.28
C THR A 3 -31.52 11.87 -57.01
N LYS A 4 -30.69 12.88 -57.28
CA LYS A 4 -30.18 13.96 -56.42
C LYS A 4 -31.20 14.62 -55.48
N GLY A 5 -30.66 15.21 -54.39
CA GLY A 5 -31.23 16.33 -53.64
C GLY A 5 -31.67 15.96 -52.20
N ALA A 6 -31.60 16.79 -51.16
CA ALA A 6 -30.91 18.04 -50.85
C ALA A 6 -31.57 18.56 -49.54
N LEU A 7 -30.75 18.84 -48.50
CA LEU A 7 -30.96 19.92 -47.51
C LEU A 7 -32.18 19.93 -46.54
N VAL A 8 -31.96 20.65 -45.43
CA VAL A 8 -32.89 21.39 -44.55
C VAL A 8 -33.09 20.89 -43.10
N LYS A 9 -32.78 21.81 -42.18
CA LYS A 9 -32.97 21.84 -40.72
C LYS A 9 -34.41 21.56 -40.26
N ARG A 10 -34.58 21.14 -38.99
CA ARG A 10 -35.40 21.87 -37.99
C ARG A 10 -35.28 21.34 -36.56
N GLU A 11 -35.22 22.26 -35.60
CA GLU A 11 -35.47 22.03 -34.17
C GLU A 11 -36.97 22.13 -33.87
N ALA A 12 -37.47 21.46 -32.82
CA ALA A 12 -38.42 22.03 -31.83
C ALA A 12 -38.82 21.02 -30.72
N LYS A 13 -38.70 21.47 -29.46
CA LYS A 13 -39.70 21.52 -28.35
C LYS A 13 -40.87 20.48 -28.40
N THR A 14 -41.39 19.91 -27.29
CA THR A 14 -41.84 20.60 -26.06
C THR A 14 -42.24 19.63 -24.92
N ALA A 15 -42.29 20.15 -23.69
CA ALA A 15 -42.71 19.57 -22.41
C ALA A 15 -43.91 18.58 -22.34
N ILE A 16 -43.84 17.68 -21.34
CA ILE A 16 -44.98 16.92 -20.75
C ILE A 16 -45.30 17.48 -19.35
N LYS A 17 -46.59 17.47 -18.97
CA LYS A 17 -47.17 18.25 -17.86
C LYS A 17 -48.15 17.41 -17.01
N LYS A 18 -48.28 17.79 -15.72
CA LYS A 18 -49.39 17.57 -14.76
C LYS A 18 -49.43 16.32 -13.86
N HIS A 19 -49.92 16.57 -12.63
CA HIS A 19 -50.05 15.68 -11.47
C HIS A 19 -51.43 14.99 -11.33
N ALA A 20 -51.40 13.85 -10.63
CA ALA A 20 -52.46 13.26 -9.78
C ALA A 20 -51.75 12.38 -8.71
N LYS A 21 -52.28 12.01 -7.52
CA LYS A 21 -53.47 12.42 -6.73
C LYS A 21 -53.20 12.09 -5.23
N LYS A 22 -54.16 12.36 -4.32
CA LYS A 22 -54.23 11.79 -2.93
C LYS A 22 -55.32 10.67 -2.90
N ALA A 23 -55.60 9.83 -1.88
CA ALA A 23 -55.37 9.90 -0.42
C ALA A 23 -55.76 8.57 0.36
N VAL A 24 -55.37 8.49 1.65
CA VAL A 24 -55.93 7.75 2.85
C VAL A 24 -56.02 6.19 2.96
N LYS A 25 -55.42 5.59 4.03
CA LYS A 25 -56.06 4.86 5.19
C LYS A 25 -55.09 3.99 6.02
N HIS A 26 -55.58 3.41 7.15
CA HIS A 26 -54.85 2.63 8.17
C HIS A 26 -55.65 1.34 8.51
N ALA A 27 -55.38 0.45 9.48
CA ALA A 27 -54.55 0.38 10.71
C ALA A 27 -54.53 -1.11 11.21
N ALA A 28 -53.84 -1.61 12.24
CA ALA A 28 -52.65 -1.25 13.06
C ALA A 28 -52.33 -2.44 14.04
N LYS A 29 -51.43 -2.24 15.03
CA LYS A 29 -51.07 -3.14 16.17
C LYS A 29 -50.33 -4.47 15.89
N LYS A 30 -49.14 -4.62 16.51
CA LYS A 30 -48.75 -5.76 17.37
C LYS A 30 -47.60 -5.36 18.31
N SER A 31 -47.45 -6.04 19.44
CA SER A 31 -46.76 -5.51 20.63
C SER A 31 -45.76 -6.48 21.28
N ALA A 32 -44.60 -5.94 21.67
CA ALA A 32 -43.63 -6.49 22.65
C ALA A 32 -42.89 -7.81 22.27
N PRO A 33 -41.72 -8.14 22.90
CA PRO A 33 -41.06 -7.48 24.04
C PRO A 33 -39.60 -7.02 23.83
N LYS A 34 -39.27 -5.84 24.35
CA LYS A 34 -37.87 -5.42 24.63
C LYS A 34 -37.35 -6.15 25.89
N LYS A 35 -36.59 -7.26 25.77
CA LYS A 35 -35.86 -7.82 26.94
C LYS A 35 -34.63 -8.72 26.71
N SER A 36 -34.13 -8.91 25.48
CA SER A 36 -32.93 -9.75 25.21
C SER A 36 -31.63 -8.97 24.95
N ALA A 37 -31.69 -7.77 24.38
CA ALA A 37 -30.51 -7.02 23.92
C ALA A 37 -29.52 -6.60 25.04
N LYS A 38 -29.96 -6.53 26.31
CA LYS A 38 -29.13 -5.98 27.41
C LYS A 38 -28.04 -6.94 27.92
N LYS A 39 -28.07 -8.23 27.56
CA LYS A 39 -27.05 -9.21 27.99
C LYS A 39 -25.91 -9.39 26.96
N ALA A 40 -26.21 -9.30 25.66
CA ALA A 40 -25.22 -9.39 24.59
C ALA A 40 -24.25 -8.18 24.57
N ALA A 41 -24.77 -6.97 24.82
CA ALA A 41 -23.95 -5.75 24.85
C ALA A 41 -22.86 -5.77 25.94
N LYS A 42 -23.09 -6.45 27.07
CA LYS A 42 -22.11 -6.48 28.18
C LYS A 42 -20.93 -7.42 27.90
N GLN A 43 -21.17 -8.57 27.26
CA GLN A 43 -20.09 -9.47 26.80
C GLN A 43 -19.29 -8.92 25.62
N ALA A 44 -19.91 -8.09 24.76
CA ALA A 44 -19.18 -7.36 23.74
C ALA A 44 -18.26 -6.28 24.35
N ALA A 45 -18.73 -5.56 25.38
CA ALA A 45 -17.93 -4.57 26.09
C ALA A 45 -16.73 -5.20 26.84
N GLU A 46 -16.92 -6.31 27.56
CA GLU A 46 -15.84 -6.98 28.30
C GLU A 46 -14.74 -7.58 27.38
N ARG A 47 -15.06 -7.89 26.11
CA ARG A 47 -14.05 -8.24 25.09
C ARG A 47 -13.37 -7.01 24.45
N ALA A 48 -14.03 -5.86 24.42
CA ALA A 48 -13.46 -4.61 23.92
C ALA A 48 -12.49 -3.96 24.92
N THR A 49 -12.58 -4.28 26.22
CA THR A 49 -11.66 -3.76 27.24
C THR A 49 -10.36 -4.56 27.41
N GLY A 50 -10.23 -5.71 26.73
CA GLY A 50 -9.03 -6.56 26.79
C GLY A 50 -8.05 -6.36 25.64
N VAL A 51 -8.45 -5.66 24.57
CA VAL A 51 -7.56 -5.22 23.50
C VAL A 51 -7.31 -3.74 23.74
N GLY A 52 -6.14 -3.41 24.29
CA GLY A 52 -5.75 -2.02 24.52
C GLY A 52 -5.90 -1.20 23.24
N ALA A 53 -6.29 0.06 23.37
CA ALA A 53 -6.39 0.97 22.23
C ALA A 53 -4.99 1.13 21.60
N VAL A 54 -4.72 0.38 20.54
CA VAL A 54 -3.47 0.46 19.77
C VAL A 54 -3.45 1.85 19.14
N TYR A 55 -2.61 2.75 19.66
CA TYR A 55 -2.47 4.07 19.08
C TYR A 55 -1.88 3.95 17.67
N ALA A 56 -2.10 4.94 16.80
CA ALA A 56 -1.58 4.89 15.42
C ALA A 56 -0.05 4.67 15.38
N THR A 57 0.67 5.20 16.37
CA THR A 57 2.10 4.97 16.60
C THR A 57 2.42 3.51 16.95
N ASP A 58 1.65 2.88 17.85
CA ASP A 58 1.84 1.48 18.23
C ASP A 58 1.58 0.54 17.04
N TYR A 59 0.55 0.85 16.24
CA TYR A 59 0.25 0.12 15.02
C TYR A 59 1.42 0.24 14.02
N GLY A 60 1.93 1.46 13.81
CA GLY A 60 3.08 1.69 12.93
C GLY A 60 4.38 1.05 13.43
N LEU A 61 4.64 1.04 14.75
CA LEU A 61 5.75 0.30 15.35
C LEU A 61 5.60 -1.21 15.13
N MET A 62 4.40 -1.76 15.29
CA MET A 62 4.11 -3.17 15.01
C MET A 62 4.32 -3.50 13.52
N THR A 63 3.87 -2.64 12.60
CA THR A 63 4.12 -2.78 11.15
C THR A 63 5.61 -2.76 10.83
N ALA A 64 6.38 -1.80 11.35
CA ALA A 64 7.82 -1.73 11.18
C ALA A 64 8.52 -2.99 11.71
N PHE A 65 8.12 -3.45 12.90
CA PHE A 65 8.65 -4.66 13.52
C PHE A 65 8.40 -5.92 12.67
N HIS A 66 7.21 -6.07 12.07
CA HIS A 66 6.92 -7.20 11.18
C HIS A 66 7.76 -7.20 9.91
N HIS A 67 7.97 -6.03 9.28
CA HIS A 67 8.88 -5.92 8.13
C HIS A 67 10.32 -6.27 8.51
N MET A 68 10.81 -5.76 9.65
CA MET A 68 12.13 -6.12 10.21
C MET A 68 12.29 -7.63 10.42
N GLN A 69 11.29 -8.30 11.01
CA GLN A 69 11.32 -9.75 11.21
C GLN A 69 11.39 -10.51 9.88
N ARG A 70 10.54 -10.15 8.92
CA ARG A 70 10.45 -10.84 7.61
C ARG A 70 11.73 -10.64 6.80
N ALA A 71 12.24 -9.42 6.72
CA ALA A 71 13.53 -9.11 6.10
C ALA A 71 14.67 -9.89 6.77
N SER A 72 14.77 -9.85 8.11
CA SER A 72 15.83 -10.52 8.86
C SER A 72 15.89 -12.02 8.62
N VAL A 73 14.73 -12.70 8.52
CA VAL A 73 14.69 -14.14 8.22
C VAL A 73 15.28 -14.41 6.84
N VAL A 74 14.83 -13.71 5.79
CA VAL A 74 15.30 -13.96 4.42
C VAL A 74 16.78 -13.58 4.26
N ILE A 75 17.21 -12.44 4.81
CA ILE A 75 18.62 -11.99 4.80
C ILE A 75 19.54 -12.97 5.55
N SER A 76 19.05 -13.66 6.59
CA SER A 76 19.82 -14.69 7.29
C SER A 76 20.02 -15.98 6.49
N LEU A 77 19.15 -16.24 5.50
CA LEU A 77 19.21 -17.39 4.60
C LEU A 77 20.06 -17.13 3.35
N MET A 78 20.43 -15.86 3.08
CA MET A 78 21.32 -15.50 1.97
C MET A 78 22.78 -15.70 2.38
N GLU A 79 23.55 -16.38 1.52
CA GLU A 79 24.93 -16.79 1.81
C GLU A 79 25.91 -15.61 1.98
N LYS A 80 27.12 -15.91 2.48
CA LYS A 80 28.21 -14.94 2.67
C LYS A 80 28.65 -14.34 1.32
N GLY A 81 28.12 -13.17 0.98
CA GLY A 81 28.60 -12.34 -0.13
C GLY A 81 27.54 -11.43 -0.76
N THR A 82 26.27 -11.83 -0.78
CA THR A 82 25.18 -11.06 -1.43
C THR A 82 24.22 -10.38 -0.45
N GLY A 83 24.42 -10.57 0.85
CA GLY A 83 23.56 -10.02 1.90
C GLY A 83 24.12 -8.79 2.63
N GLU A 84 25.26 -8.25 2.24
CA GLU A 84 25.93 -7.15 2.97
C GLU A 84 25.14 -5.84 2.86
N ASP A 85 24.85 -5.37 1.65
CA ASP A 85 24.02 -4.17 1.41
C ASP A 85 22.62 -4.28 2.03
N LEU A 86 22.04 -5.49 2.02
CA LEU A 86 20.73 -5.77 2.63
C LEU A 86 20.79 -5.73 4.17
N ARG A 87 21.91 -6.14 4.79
CA ARG A 87 22.14 -6.00 6.23
C ARG A 87 22.31 -4.54 6.61
N ASP A 88 23.05 -3.77 5.81
CA ASP A 88 23.22 -2.33 6.03
C ASP A 88 21.87 -1.59 5.93
N LEU A 89 21.03 -1.92 4.95
CA LEU A 89 19.69 -1.36 4.84
C LEU A 89 18.78 -1.77 6.01
N LEU A 90 18.82 -3.04 6.41
CA LEU A 90 18.12 -3.54 7.60
C LEU A 90 18.57 -2.81 8.86
N GLU A 91 19.88 -2.63 9.06
CA GLU A 91 20.45 -1.88 10.18
C GLU A 91 20.04 -0.41 10.20
N ARG A 92 20.01 0.26 9.04
CA ARG A 92 19.46 1.63 8.92
C ARG A 92 18.00 1.66 9.41
N GLY A 93 17.19 0.70 8.98
CA GLY A 93 15.80 0.53 9.43
C GLY A 93 15.68 0.28 10.95
N VAL A 94 16.52 -0.59 11.51
CA VAL A 94 16.57 -0.88 12.96
C VAL A 94 16.97 0.37 13.76
N LYS A 95 17.93 1.16 13.26
CA LYS A 95 18.36 2.42 13.90
C LYS A 95 17.23 3.46 13.91
N LEU A 96 16.39 3.51 12.87
CA LEU A 96 15.18 4.35 12.84
C LEU A 96 14.09 3.83 13.79
N TYR A 97 13.86 2.51 13.81
CA TYR A 97 12.90 1.88 14.71
C TYR A 97 13.21 2.15 16.18
N ARG A 98 14.48 2.04 16.60
CA ARG A 98 14.90 2.40 17.98
C ARG A 98 14.65 3.88 18.30
N LYS A 99 15.01 4.80 17.39
CA LYS A 99 14.68 6.23 17.57
C LYS A 99 13.18 6.49 17.67
N ALA A 100 12.36 5.66 17.03
CA ALA A 100 10.91 5.73 17.14
C ALA A 100 10.39 5.27 18.51
N THR A 101 11.03 4.27 19.14
CA THR A 101 10.70 3.82 20.51
C THR A 101 11.22 4.75 21.59
N ASP A 102 12.31 5.47 21.33
CA ASP A 102 13.03 6.25 22.35
C ASP A 102 12.45 7.67 22.58
N GLY A 103 11.48 8.11 21.77
CA GLY A 103 10.42 9.03 22.22
C GLY A 103 10.39 10.48 21.71
N GLU A 104 11.46 11.04 21.14
CA GLU A 104 11.50 12.50 20.85
C GLU A 104 10.83 12.95 19.53
N GLU A 105 10.82 12.12 18.47
CA GLU A 105 10.06 12.40 17.23
C GLU A 105 9.30 11.18 16.70
N GLY A 106 8.76 10.36 17.62
CA GLY A 106 8.29 8.99 17.39
C GLY A 106 7.63 8.75 16.02
N ASN A 107 6.57 9.50 15.68
CA ASN A 107 5.79 9.24 14.45
C ASN A 107 6.61 9.41 13.15
N ARG A 108 7.52 10.40 13.05
CA ARG A 108 8.36 10.55 11.83
C ARG A 108 9.37 9.42 11.73
N PHE A 109 9.96 8.99 12.84
CA PHE A 109 10.84 7.82 12.85
C PHE A 109 10.10 6.51 12.58
N VAL A 110 8.85 6.35 13.02
CA VAL A 110 7.97 5.22 12.65
C VAL A 110 7.82 5.16 11.12
N LEU A 111 7.40 6.24 10.48
CA LEU A 111 7.12 6.23 9.03
C LEU A 111 8.40 5.96 8.20
N ARG A 112 9.51 6.59 8.57
CA ARG A 112 10.84 6.31 7.98
C ARG A 112 11.27 4.85 8.19
N ALA A 113 11.07 4.31 9.40
CA ALA A 113 11.39 2.91 9.72
C ALA A 113 10.53 1.93 8.91
N ILE A 114 9.21 2.18 8.79
CA ILE A 114 8.31 1.36 7.95
C ILE A 114 8.82 1.31 6.52
N GLY A 115 9.11 2.45 5.90
CA GLY A 115 9.57 2.49 4.50
C GLY A 115 10.90 1.75 4.30
N VAL A 116 11.91 2.02 5.12
CA VAL A 116 13.23 1.36 5.01
C VAL A 116 13.14 -0.15 5.30
N LEU A 117 12.38 -0.57 6.31
CA LEU A 117 12.25 -1.98 6.68
C LEU A 117 11.41 -2.76 5.67
N ARG A 118 10.35 -2.15 5.11
CA ARG A 118 9.56 -2.73 4.02
C ARG A 118 10.38 -2.84 2.73
N ALA A 119 11.22 -1.85 2.43
CA ALA A 119 12.17 -1.96 1.31
C ALA A 119 13.16 -3.10 1.51
N ALA A 120 13.76 -3.24 2.70
CA ALA A 120 14.64 -4.36 3.03
C ALA A 120 13.94 -5.73 2.91
N GLU A 121 12.66 -5.83 3.29
CA GLU A 121 11.85 -7.03 3.09
C GLU A 121 11.73 -7.36 1.60
N HIS A 122 11.20 -6.44 0.79
CA HIS A 122 10.98 -6.70 -0.64
C HIS A 122 12.28 -6.95 -1.40
N LEU A 123 13.38 -6.25 -1.09
CA LEU A 123 14.69 -6.54 -1.69
C LEU A 123 15.25 -7.92 -1.30
N SER A 124 15.02 -8.37 -0.08
CA SER A 124 15.39 -9.73 0.32
C SER A 124 14.58 -10.81 -0.43
N LEU A 125 13.29 -10.55 -0.68
CA LEU A 125 12.44 -11.39 -1.51
C LEU A 125 12.86 -11.35 -2.98
N ALA A 126 13.18 -10.17 -3.53
CA ALA A 126 13.72 -9.99 -4.88
C ALA A 126 15.01 -10.81 -5.06
N GLY A 127 15.94 -10.76 -4.11
CA GLY A 127 17.15 -11.58 -4.11
C GLY A 127 16.85 -13.09 -4.12
N LEU A 128 15.81 -13.53 -3.38
CA LEU A 128 15.35 -14.91 -3.40
C LEU A 128 14.75 -15.30 -4.75
N TYR A 129 13.94 -14.43 -5.40
CA TYR A 129 13.38 -14.68 -6.73
C TYR A 129 14.46 -14.67 -7.83
N ALA A 130 15.43 -13.77 -7.77
CA ALA A 130 16.59 -13.78 -8.68
C ALA A 130 17.41 -15.08 -8.55
N ALA A 131 17.64 -15.57 -7.32
CA ALA A 131 18.30 -16.85 -7.08
C ALA A 131 17.45 -18.08 -7.50
N ARG A 132 16.13 -17.91 -7.66
CA ARG A 132 15.14 -18.98 -7.88
C ARG A 132 15.21 -19.65 -9.24
N GLN A 133 16.02 -19.17 -10.19
CA GLN A 133 16.13 -19.79 -11.52
C GLN A 133 16.40 -21.31 -11.47
N LYS A 134 17.05 -21.81 -10.40
CA LYS A 134 17.31 -23.24 -10.14
C LYS A 134 16.15 -24.00 -9.47
N HIS A 135 15.22 -23.33 -8.78
CA HIS A 135 14.17 -23.95 -7.95
C HIS A 135 12.78 -23.36 -8.25
N LYS A 136 12.24 -23.67 -9.44
CA LYS A 136 10.93 -23.24 -9.94
C LYS A 136 9.74 -23.85 -9.18
N GLN A 137 9.55 -23.46 -7.92
CA GLN A 137 8.24 -23.57 -7.27
C GLN A 137 7.23 -22.69 -8.03
N LYS A 138 6.00 -23.19 -8.23
CA LYS A 138 4.90 -22.39 -8.82
C LYS A 138 4.37 -21.40 -7.77
N VAL A 139 4.81 -20.15 -7.85
CA VAL A 139 4.09 -19.00 -7.25
C VAL A 139 3.20 -18.39 -8.33
N ALA A 140 2.02 -17.93 -7.95
CA ALA A 140 1.14 -17.21 -8.86
C ALA A 140 1.73 -15.82 -9.12
N SER A 141 1.92 -15.46 -10.39
CA SER A 141 2.38 -14.13 -10.77
C SER A 141 1.38 -13.05 -10.31
N PRO A 142 1.85 -11.85 -9.95
CA PRO A 142 0.97 -10.71 -9.69
C PRO A 142 0.23 -10.30 -10.97
N ALA A 143 -0.90 -9.63 -10.82
CA ALA A 143 -1.65 -9.12 -11.96
C ALA A 143 -0.86 -7.99 -12.66
N PRO A 144 -0.66 -8.01 -13.99
CA PRO A 144 0.13 -7.00 -14.70
C PRO A 144 -0.36 -5.57 -14.47
N GLU A 145 -1.67 -5.35 -14.54
CA GLU A 145 -2.33 -4.05 -14.29
C GLU A 145 -1.99 -3.46 -12.90
N TRP A 146 -1.73 -4.31 -11.91
CA TRP A 146 -1.33 -3.87 -10.56
C TRP A 146 0.13 -3.42 -10.52
N LEU A 147 1.01 -4.12 -11.24
CA LEU A 147 2.42 -3.78 -11.34
C LEU A 147 2.61 -2.45 -12.08
N GLU A 148 1.99 -2.30 -13.25
CA GLU A 148 1.99 -1.07 -14.06
C GLU A 148 1.54 0.14 -13.22
N LYS A 149 0.45 -0.03 -12.45
CA LYS A 149 -0.05 1.03 -11.57
C LYS A 149 0.95 1.39 -10.47
N PHE A 150 1.59 0.41 -9.82
CA PHE A 150 2.58 0.65 -8.78
C PHE A 150 3.80 1.38 -9.32
N ILE A 151 4.28 0.99 -10.50
CA ILE A 151 5.41 1.61 -11.18
C ILE A 151 5.10 3.09 -11.46
N ALA A 152 3.98 3.38 -12.15
CA ALA A 152 3.56 4.75 -12.46
C ALA A 152 3.28 5.62 -11.22
N GLU A 153 2.82 5.03 -10.11
CA GLU A 153 2.62 5.75 -8.85
C GLU A 153 3.93 6.05 -8.12
N ALA A 154 4.92 5.13 -8.18
CA ALA A 154 6.25 5.33 -7.62
C ALA A 154 7.08 6.36 -8.42
N ASP A 155 7.00 6.33 -9.76
CA ASP A 155 7.69 7.25 -10.67
C ASP A 155 7.28 8.71 -10.41
N ARG A 156 5.97 8.97 -10.46
CA ARG A 156 5.36 10.27 -10.13
C ARG A 156 5.75 10.79 -8.74
N ARG A 157 6.04 9.89 -7.78
CA ARG A 157 6.50 10.24 -6.42
C ARG A 157 7.99 10.56 -6.41
N LEU A 158 8.82 9.84 -7.19
CA LEU A 158 10.23 10.18 -7.39
C LEU A 158 10.41 11.57 -7.98
N GLU A 159 9.63 11.96 -8.99
CA GLU A 159 9.65 13.33 -9.56
C GLU A 159 9.40 14.39 -8.46
N GLN A 160 8.43 14.15 -7.57
CA GLN A 160 8.10 15.06 -6.47
C GLN A 160 9.21 15.11 -5.40
N ILE A 161 9.86 13.98 -5.13
CA ILE A 161 11.00 13.89 -4.20
C ILE A 161 12.26 14.52 -4.81
N GLU A 162 12.45 14.45 -6.12
CA GLU A 162 13.65 14.97 -6.79
C GLU A 162 13.85 16.47 -6.51
N HIS A 163 12.74 17.22 -6.58
CA HIS A 163 12.69 18.66 -6.37
C HIS A 163 12.46 19.08 -4.91
N ALA A 164 12.31 18.14 -3.98
CA ALA A 164 12.12 18.41 -2.55
C ALA A 164 13.46 18.65 -1.82
N GLU A 165 13.39 19.31 -0.67
CA GLU A 165 14.55 19.47 0.23
C GLU A 165 14.91 18.10 0.84
N ARG A 166 16.08 17.57 0.48
CA ARG A 166 16.41 16.15 0.73
C ARG A 166 17.02 15.94 2.13
N GLY A 167 16.58 14.87 2.81
CA GLY A 167 17.06 14.49 4.14
C GLY A 167 18.38 13.71 4.16
N LYS A 168 18.58 12.85 5.18
CA LYS A 168 19.82 12.06 5.33
C LYS A 168 19.83 10.80 4.46
N GLY A 169 18.70 10.43 3.84
CA GLY A 169 18.55 9.32 2.90
C GLY A 169 18.77 9.69 1.43
N THR A 170 19.43 10.82 1.13
CA THR A 170 19.77 11.24 -0.25
C THR A 170 20.46 10.16 -1.08
N ASP A 171 21.22 9.27 -0.44
CA ASP A 171 21.92 8.15 -1.06
C ASP A 171 20.98 7.02 -1.54
N LEU A 172 19.78 6.92 -0.97
CA LEU A 172 18.77 5.94 -1.35
C LEU A 172 17.88 6.42 -2.50
N PHE A 173 17.86 7.71 -2.83
CA PHE A 173 17.14 8.23 -4.01
C PHE A 173 17.61 7.58 -5.32
N PRO A 174 18.90 7.57 -5.70
CA PRO A 174 19.35 6.92 -6.94
C PRO A 174 19.14 5.40 -6.91
N VAL A 175 19.20 4.76 -5.74
CA VAL A 175 18.83 3.34 -5.59
C VAL A 175 17.35 3.12 -5.93
N THR A 176 16.48 4.01 -5.47
CA THR A 176 15.02 3.92 -5.72
C THR A 176 14.69 4.07 -7.20
N VAL A 177 15.36 5.00 -7.90
CA VAL A 177 15.26 5.17 -9.37
C VAL A 177 15.71 3.91 -10.10
N GLU A 178 16.86 3.34 -9.74
CA GLU A 178 17.40 2.14 -10.40
C GLU A 178 16.53 0.89 -10.14
N LEU A 179 15.96 0.74 -8.94
CA LEU A 179 15.01 -0.34 -8.65
C LEU A 179 13.73 -0.25 -9.50
N LEU A 180 13.23 0.96 -9.74
CA LEU A 180 12.06 1.18 -10.57
C LEU A 180 12.35 0.85 -12.04
N ARG A 181 13.49 1.34 -12.56
CA ARG A 181 14.01 1.03 -13.90
C ARG A 181 14.19 -0.48 -14.11
N GLN A 182 14.72 -1.20 -13.11
CA GLN A 182 14.85 -2.66 -13.16
C GLN A 182 13.50 -3.39 -13.07
N ALA A 183 12.49 -2.81 -12.42
CA ALA A 183 11.13 -3.35 -12.42
C ALA A 183 10.46 -3.21 -13.79
N GLU A 184 10.73 -2.12 -14.52
CA GLU A 184 10.25 -1.89 -15.89
C GLU A 184 10.92 -2.82 -16.92
N ASP A 185 12.25 -2.95 -16.86
CA ASP A 185 13.07 -3.79 -17.77
C ASP A 185 12.90 -5.32 -17.58
N SER A 186 12.01 -5.76 -16.70
CA SER A 186 11.97 -7.13 -16.15
C SER A 186 11.30 -8.18 -17.04
N ASP A 187 11.71 -8.26 -18.31
CA ASP A 187 11.22 -9.15 -19.39
C ASP A 187 11.08 -10.65 -19.02
N HIS A 188 11.62 -11.12 -17.89
CA HIS A 188 11.82 -12.54 -17.58
C HIS A 188 11.27 -13.03 -16.23
N ASP A 189 10.87 -12.17 -15.28
CA ASP A 189 10.19 -12.60 -14.02
C ASP A 189 9.31 -11.51 -13.41
N ALA A 190 7.98 -11.65 -13.59
CA ALA A 190 6.98 -10.71 -13.07
C ALA A 190 6.89 -10.65 -11.53
N GLN A 191 7.38 -11.66 -10.80
CA GLN A 191 7.45 -11.61 -9.34
C GLN A 191 8.67 -10.81 -8.89
N LEU A 192 9.82 -10.99 -9.56
CA LEU A 192 11.00 -10.14 -9.33
C LEU A 192 10.66 -8.67 -9.58
N ALA A 193 10.02 -8.38 -10.72
CA ALA A 193 9.49 -7.05 -11.07
C ALA A 193 8.69 -6.41 -9.93
N TYR A 194 7.76 -7.18 -9.38
CA TYR A 194 6.88 -6.74 -8.31
C TYR A 194 7.61 -6.48 -7.00
N GLU A 195 8.54 -7.35 -6.58
CA GLU A 195 9.33 -7.07 -5.38
C GLU A 195 10.22 -5.82 -5.56
N LEU A 196 10.80 -5.60 -6.75
CA LEU A 196 11.59 -4.39 -7.04
C LEU A 196 10.72 -3.12 -7.00
N ALA A 197 9.55 -3.13 -7.64
CA ALA A 197 8.60 -2.00 -7.60
C ALA A 197 8.09 -1.73 -6.16
N MET A 198 7.81 -2.77 -5.37
CA MET A 198 7.39 -2.64 -3.98
C MET A 198 8.50 -2.15 -3.06
N ALA A 199 9.76 -2.49 -3.35
CA ALA A 199 10.92 -1.90 -2.68
C ALA A 199 11.08 -0.41 -3.02
N ALA A 200 10.91 -0.03 -4.28
CA ALA A 200 10.97 1.36 -4.73
C ALA A 200 9.87 2.21 -4.06
N ASP A 201 8.61 1.75 -4.08
CA ASP A 201 7.47 2.37 -3.39
C ASP A 201 7.74 2.63 -1.89
N ALA A 202 8.34 1.65 -1.22
CA ALA A 202 8.68 1.73 0.20
C ALA A 202 9.82 2.71 0.50
N LEU A 203 10.81 2.85 -0.39
CA LEU A 203 11.85 3.88 -0.29
C LEU A 203 11.29 5.28 -0.59
N CYS A 204 10.44 5.44 -1.62
CA CYS A 204 9.71 6.70 -1.87
C CYS A 204 8.95 7.15 -0.61
N PHE A 205 8.24 6.23 0.04
CA PHE A 205 7.53 6.51 1.29
C PHE A 205 8.46 6.97 2.43
N ALA A 206 9.65 6.37 2.57
CA ALA A 206 10.61 6.82 3.56
C ALA A 206 11.15 8.22 3.25
N LEU A 207 11.50 8.48 1.98
CA LEU A 207 12.04 9.74 1.49
C LEU A 207 11.05 10.92 1.64
N GLU A 208 9.77 10.71 1.31
CA GLU A 208 8.68 11.68 1.53
C GLU A 208 8.52 12.06 3.01
N ASN A 209 8.82 11.13 3.92
CA ASN A 209 8.83 11.36 5.36
C ASN A 209 10.17 11.95 5.87
N GLY A 210 11.01 12.43 4.96
CA GLY A 210 12.28 13.11 5.25
C GLY A 210 13.33 12.20 5.88
N LEU A 211 13.50 10.99 5.35
CA LEU A 211 14.61 10.09 5.65
C LEU A 211 15.96 10.81 5.51
#